data_AF-K2AG34-F1
#
_entry.id   AF-K2AG34-F1
#
_cell.length_a   1.000
_cell.length_b   1.000
_cell.length_c   1.000
_cell.angle_alpha   90.00
_cell.angle_beta   90.00
_cell.angle_gamma   90.00
#
_symmetry.space_group_name_H-M   'P 1'
#
loop_
_entity.id
_entity.type
_entity.pdbx_description
1 polymer ?
#
loop_
_entity_poly.entity_id
_entity_poly.type
_entity_poly.pdbx_seq_one_letter_code
_entity_poly.pdbx_strand_id
1 'polypeptide(L)'
;MEFQSQTPLPLLPYRKEERYRRMSMGVVVRNTLLFWGISLSRGDIAFRRIRIWLERFEILGSLLFGVGFLGLFVWAVSVQGSTSSEILSFDFWWGSPALNTLLVWFSLTAWCFLLYRSIARKKEIQVVEPYDTHVLPQAEGMVGTVGTWEQALSSYKGKKKKDIARDVTPEAFRVIEDAVILAHKLGAESVSPWHVFHALLGSSSIASVFVRLGLPQKKMQALIATKCEKGTTKQSSVGISDDVQQILFYAYEYAYESKQEYVHVTELLLSLVRQSVPIQELFYDLKVDAHKLLNVIEWLRIRERLQKQHRAFQKAASRRSKYGLDKAMTAVATPFLNSFSHDLTLAAKFGRLEPCVAREKEIDEIFRIIEG
;
A
#
# COMPACT_ATOMS: atom_id res chain seq x y z
N MET A 1 -15.82 25.02 7.59
CA MET A 1 -16.75 24.13 6.87
C MET A 1 -16.86 22.84 7.65
N GLU A 2 -18.08 22.36 7.80
CA GLU A 2 -18.42 21.15 8.55
C GLU A 2 -18.14 19.88 7.72
N PHE A 3 -17.89 18.77 8.39
CA PHE A 3 -17.97 17.44 7.82
C PHE A 3 -19.41 17.22 7.32
N GLN A 4 -19.60 17.27 6.00
CA GLN A 4 -20.88 16.88 5.41
C GLN A 4 -21.04 15.36 5.54
N SER A 5 -22.08 14.94 6.26
CA SER A 5 -22.50 13.55 6.34
C SER A 5 -22.81 13.01 4.94
N GLN A 6 -22.46 11.75 4.71
CA GLN A 6 -22.63 11.12 3.41
C GLN A 6 -24.03 10.53 3.29
N THR A 7 -24.62 10.61 2.10
CA THR A 7 -25.89 9.96 1.77
C THR A 7 -25.67 8.46 1.55
N PRO A 8 -26.14 7.57 2.45
CA PRO A 8 -25.71 6.17 2.47
C PRO A 8 -25.86 5.49 1.11
N LEU A 9 -24.84 4.75 0.69
CA LEU A 9 -24.92 3.95 -0.53
C LEU A 9 -25.92 2.81 -0.34
N PRO A 10 -26.71 2.41 -1.35
CA PRO A 10 -27.57 1.25 -1.24
C PRO A 10 -26.73 -0.02 -1.34
N LEU A 11 -26.31 -0.49 -0.18
CA LEU A 11 -25.60 -1.74 -0.03
C LEU A 11 -26.52 -2.91 -0.39
N LEU A 12 -25.96 -3.91 -1.04
CA LEU A 12 -26.59 -5.21 -1.19
C LEU A 12 -26.67 -5.89 0.19
N PRO A 13 -27.69 -6.73 0.43
CA PRO A 13 -27.89 -7.35 1.74
C PRO A 13 -26.68 -8.20 2.12
N TYR A 14 -26.18 -8.02 3.35
CA TYR A 14 -24.97 -8.69 3.82
C TYR A 14 -25.15 -10.22 3.85
N ARG A 15 -24.29 -10.94 3.14
CA ARG A 15 -24.31 -12.41 3.05
C ARG A 15 -23.47 -13.03 4.17
N LYS A 16 -24.14 -13.47 5.23
CA LYS A 16 -23.50 -14.10 6.41
C LYS A 16 -23.02 -15.53 6.19
N GLU A 17 -23.58 -16.27 5.23
CA GLU A 17 -23.23 -17.68 5.04
C GLU A 17 -21.77 -17.88 4.59
N GLU A 18 -21.13 -18.94 5.10
CA GLU A 18 -19.74 -19.26 4.77
C GLU A 18 -19.50 -19.54 3.28
N ARG A 19 -20.54 -19.99 2.56
CA ARG A 19 -20.48 -20.20 1.10
C ARG A 19 -20.22 -18.92 0.32
N TYR A 20 -20.55 -17.76 0.87
CA TYR A 20 -20.39 -16.45 0.22
C TYR A 20 -19.23 -15.61 0.80
N ARG A 21 -18.26 -16.25 1.47
CA ARG A 21 -17.07 -15.63 2.08
C ARG A 21 -16.28 -14.64 1.19
N ARG A 22 -16.40 -14.75 -0.14
CA ARG A 22 -15.73 -13.87 -1.14
C ARG A 22 -16.64 -12.79 -1.74
N MET A 23 -17.92 -12.73 -1.40
CA MET A 23 -18.89 -11.73 -1.89
C MET A 23 -19.91 -11.46 -0.79
N SER A 24 -19.41 -11.08 0.39
CA SER A 24 -20.25 -10.87 1.57
C SER A 24 -20.94 -9.51 1.55
N MET A 25 -20.28 -8.50 0.99
CA MET A 25 -20.77 -7.12 0.84
C MET A 25 -20.53 -6.62 -0.57
N GLY A 26 -21.44 -5.78 -1.08
CA GLY A 26 -21.38 -5.23 -2.42
C GLY A 26 -22.27 -4.02 -2.60
N VAL A 27 -21.94 -3.18 -3.57
CA VAL A 27 -22.68 -1.98 -3.95
C VAL A 27 -22.60 -1.82 -5.46
N VAL A 28 -23.63 -1.28 -6.07
CA VAL A 28 -23.62 -0.93 -7.49
C VAL A 28 -23.42 0.57 -7.63
N VAL A 29 -22.25 0.94 -8.15
CA VAL A 29 -21.88 2.35 -8.38
C VAL A 29 -21.34 2.50 -9.80
N ARG A 30 -21.66 3.59 -10.51
CA ARG A 30 -21.16 3.87 -11.88
C ARG A 30 -21.34 2.70 -12.88
N ASN A 31 -22.49 2.01 -12.85
CA ASN A 31 -22.76 0.84 -13.72
C ASN A 31 -21.75 -0.31 -13.53
N THR A 32 -21.06 -0.35 -12.39
CA THR A 32 -20.18 -1.44 -11.97
C THR A 32 -20.61 -2.00 -10.61
N LEU A 33 -20.54 -3.31 -10.48
CA LEU A 33 -20.73 -4.01 -9.21
C LEU A 33 -19.40 -4.04 -8.47
N LEU A 34 -19.29 -3.20 -7.46
CA LEU A 34 -18.18 -3.21 -6.51
C LEU A 34 -18.50 -4.22 -5.41
N PHE A 35 -17.60 -5.15 -5.13
CA PHE A 35 -17.77 -6.12 -4.06
C PHE A 35 -16.47 -6.35 -3.31
N TRP A 36 -16.59 -6.80 -2.06
CA TRP A 36 -15.43 -7.17 -1.25
C TRP A 36 -15.11 -8.66 -1.43
N GLY A 37 -14.00 -8.95 -2.11
CA GLY A 37 -13.60 -10.28 -2.54
C GLY A 37 -12.94 -11.17 -1.49
N ILE A 38 -12.53 -10.60 -0.36
CA ILE A 38 -11.64 -11.26 0.60
C ILE A 38 -12.38 -11.49 1.91
N SER A 39 -12.33 -12.72 2.41
CA SER A 39 -12.97 -13.04 3.68
C SER A 39 -12.27 -12.36 4.86
N LEU A 40 -13.07 -11.75 5.72
CA LEU A 40 -12.65 -11.11 6.97
C LEU A 40 -12.92 -12.00 8.18
N SER A 41 -12.96 -13.32 7.99
CA SER A 41 -13.08 -14.25 9.12
C SER A 41 -11.77 -14.31 9.91
N ARG A 42 -11.85 -14.53 11.22
CA ARG A 42 -10.66 -14.67 12.09
C ARG A 42 -9.70 -15.77 11.59
N GLY A 43 -10.23 -16.91 11.14
CA GLY A 43 -9.44 -18.02 10.63
C GLY A 43 -8.68 -17.65 9.36
N ASP A 44 -9.34 -16.98 8.41
CA ASP A 44 -8.70 -16.56 7.16
C ASP A 44 -7.66 -15.46 7.39
N ILE A 45 -7.92 -14.54 8.33
CA ILE A 45 -6.96 -13.52 8.76
C ILE A 45 -5.71 -14.19 9.37
N ALA A 46 -5.90 -15.15 10.29
CA ALA A 46 -4.80 -15.87 10.91
C ALA A 46 -3.97 -16.63 9.86
N PHE A 47 -4.62 -17.32 8.93
CA PHE A 47 -3.94 -18.02 7.83
C PHE A 47 -3.12 -17.07 6.96
N ARG A 48 -3.65 -15.90 6.61
CA ARG A 48 -2.91 -14.88 5.84
C ARG A 48 -1.70 -14.35 6.60
N ARG A 49 -1.84 -14.07 7.91
CA ARG A 49 -0.71 -13.62 8.75
C ARG A 49 0.37 -14.68 8.87
N ILE A 50 -0.03 -15.95 9.08
CA ILE A 50 0.91 -17.09 9.10
C ILE A 50 1.62 -17.21 7.76
N ARG A 51 0.90 -17.08 6.64
CA ARG A 51 1.52 -17.11 5.31
C ARG A 51 2.56 -16.00 5.12
N ILE A 52 2.24 -14.76 5.50
CA ILE A 52 3.18 -13.63 5.42
C ILE A 52 4.41 -13.88 6.32
N TRP A 53 4.18 -14.43 7.52
CA TRP A 53 5.25 -14.76 8.44
C TRP A 53 6.14 -15.89 7.92
N LEU A 54 5.55 -16.96 7.40
CA LEU A 54 6.24 -18.10 6.78
C LEU A 54 7.03 -17.65 5.56
N GLU A 55 6.47 -16.76 4.74
CA GLU A 55 7.20 -16.12 3.64
C GLU A 55 8.43 -15.36 4.13
N ARG A 56 8.29 -14.53 5.19
CA ARG A 56 9.45 -13.84 5.80
C ARG A 56 10.48 -14.81 6.37
N PHE A 57 10.02 -15.89 6.98
CA PHE A 57 10.86 -16.95 7.52
C PHE A 57 11.64 -17.67 6.42
N GLU A 58 11.01 -18.00 5.29
CA GLU A 58 11.70 -18.59 4.13
C GLU A 58 12.81 -17.67 3.60
N ILE A 59 12.57 -16.36 3.58
CA ILE A 59 13.52 -15.36 3.06
C ILE A 59 14.71 -15.21 4.02
N LEU A 60 14.41 -15.02 5.30
CA LEU A 60 15.45 -14.91 6.32
C LEU A 60 16.22 -16.22 6.45
N GLY A 61 15.52 -17.36 6.42
CA GLY A 61 16.11 -18.69 6.43
C GLY A 61 17.05 -18.90 5.25
N SER A 62 16.61 -18.63 4.02
CA SER A 62 17.48 -18.75 2.84
C SER A 62 18.69 -17.84 2.88
N LEU A 63 18.56 -16.61 3.40
CA LEU A 63 19.69 -15.71 3.62
C LEU A 63 20.66 -16.25 4.69
N LEU A 64 20.14 -16.72 5.82
CA LEU A 64 20.92 -17.29 6.92
C LEU A 64 21.64 -18.57 6.51
N PHE A 65 20.96 -19.49 5.83
CA PHE A 65 21.59 -20.71 5.30
C PHE A 65 22.62 -20.39 4.22
N GLY A 66 22.32 -19.46 3.31
CA GLY A 66 23.25 -19.03 2.27
C GLY A 66 24.56 -18.48 2.84
N VAL A 67 24.47 -17.57 3.81
CA VAL A 67 25.65 -17.00 4.50
C VAL A 67 26.31 -18.01 5.42
N GLY A 68 25.52 -18.78 6.17
CA GLY A 68 26.02 -19.76 7.15
C GLY A 68 26.83 -20.88 6.50
N PHE A 69 26.32 -21.47 5.42
CA PHE A 69 27.06 -22.52 4.70
C PHE A 69 28.33 -21.98 4.03
N LEU A 70 28.30 -20.75 3.51
CA LEU A 70 29.49 -20.09 2.97
C LEU A 70 30.52 -19.82 4.06
N GLY A 71 30.08 -19.34 5.22
CA GLY A 71 30.95 -19.11 6.39
C GLY A 71 31.58 -20.40 6.91
N LEU A 72 30.79 -21.48 7.02
CA LEU A 72 31.28 -22.81 7.40
C LEU A 72 32.29 -23.36 6.38
N PHE A 73 32.08 -23.13 5.09
CA PHE A 73 33.04 -23.49 4.05
C PHE A 73 34.36 -22.75 4.23
N VAL A 74 34.32 -21.42 4.41
CA VAL A 74 35.53 -20.61 4.64
C VAL A 74 36.27 -21.07 5.90
N TRP A 75 35.53 -21.35 6.98
CA TRP A 75 36.11 -21.88 8.21
C TRP A 75 36.75 -23.26 8.00
N ALA A 76 36.05 -24.19 7.36
CA ALA A 76 36.56 -25.54 7.09
C ALA A 76 37.85 -25.52 6.25
N VAL A 77 37.89 -24.68 5.22
CA VAL A 77 39.08 -24.45 4.38
C VAL A 77 40.21 -23.82 5.20
N SER A 78 39.92 -22.86 6.08
CA SER A 78 40.93 -22.21 6.92
C SER A 78 41.57 -23.15 7.95
N VAL A 79 40.79 -24.07 8.52
CA VAL A 79 41.28 -25.06 9.50
C VAL A 79 42.09 -26.16 8.83
N GLN A 80 41.70 -26.56 7.62
CA GLN A 80 42.43 -27.59 6.85
C GLN A 80 43.68 -27.06 6.13
N GLY A 81 43.89 -25.74 6.12
CA GLY A 81 45.08 -25.13 5.53
C GLY A 81 45.17 -25.30 4.01
N SER A 82 44.04 -25.52 3.32
CA SER A 82 44.03 -25.78 1.88
C SER A 82 44.58 -24.57 1.12
N THR A 83 45.47 -24.83 0.16
CA THR A 83 46.11 -23.76 -0.61
C THR A 83 45.13 -23.24 -1.66
N SER A 84 45.21 -21.94 -2.00
CA SER A 84 44.32 -21.31 -2.99
C SER A 84 44.31 -22.01 -4.36
N SER A 85 45.41 -22.66 -4.74
CA SER A 85 45.54 -23.44 -5.97
C SER A 85 44.72 -24.75 -5.97
N GLU A 86 44.49 -25.35 -4.81
CA GLU A 86 43.73 -26.60 -4.68
C GLU A 86 42.22 -26.32 -4.82
N ILE A 87 41.74 -25.22 -4.24
CA ILE A 87 40.34 -24.80 -4.28
C ILE A 87 39.91 -24.47 -5.72
N LEU A 88 40.83 -23.96 -6.54
CA LEU A 88 40.58 -23.62 -7.95
C LEU A 88 40.75 -24.81 -8.90
N SER A 89 41.12 -26.00 -8.41
CA SER A 89 41.27 -27.19 -9.23
C SER A 89 39.93 -27.84 -9.56
N PHE A 90 39.83 -28.44 -10.75
CA PHE A 90 38.61 -29.15 -11.18
C PHE A 90 38.32 -30.38 -10.29
N ASP A 91 39.37 -31.09 -9.87
CA ASP A 91 39.26 -32.28 -9.02
C ASP A 91 38.69 -31.97 -7.64
N PHE A 92 38.97 -30.79 -7.08
CA PHE A 92 38.39 -30.36 -5.81
C PHE A 92 36.86 -30.29 -5.87
N TRP A 93 36.29 -29.85 -7.00
CA TRP A 93 34.83 -29.69 -7.15
C TRP A 93 34.13 -30.95 -7.65
N TRP A 94 34.81 -31.78 -8.45
CA TRP A 94 34.17 -32.85 -9.22
C TRP A 94 34.78 -34.25 -8.99
N GLY A 95 35.89 -34.37 -8.25
CA GLY A 95 36.61 -35.63 -8.04
C GLY A 95 35.98 -36.52 -6.96
N SER A 96 35.77 -36.00 -5.74
CA SER A 96 35.07 -36.73 -4.68
C SER A 96 34.20 -35.79 -3.82
N PRO A 97 33.00 -36.22 -3.39
CA PRO A 97 32.13 -35.38 -2.57
C PRO A 97 32.69 -35.25 -1.16
N ALA A 98 33.57 -34.27 -0.94
CA ALA A 98 33.95 -33.83 0.39
C ALA A 98 32.83 -33.00 1.03
N LEU A 99 32.72 -33.03 2.35
CA LEU A 99 31.77 -32.17 3.08
C LEU A 99 31.93 -30.69 2.72
N ASN A 100 33.15 -30.25 2.39
CA ASN A 100 33.46 -28.88 1.99
C ASN A 100 32.76 -28.46 0.68
N THR A 101 32.70 -29.34 -0.32
CA THR A 101 32.04 -29.02 -1.61
C THR A 101 30.53 -28.94 -1.45
N LEU A 102 29.94 -29.83 -0.63
CA LEU A 102 28.51 -29.82 -0.32
C LEU A 102 28.06 -28.52 0.36
N LEU A 103 28.89 -27.95 1.26
CA LEU A 103 28.59 -26.65 1.89
C LEU A 103 28.42 -25.53 0.86
N VAL A 104 29.25 -25.49 -0.17
CA VAL A 104 29.14 -24.48 -1.22
C VAL A 104 27.92 -24.71 -2.10
N TRP A 105 27.62 -25.97 -2.45
CA TRP A 105 26.41 -26.29 -3.21
C TRP A 105 25.12 -25.95 -2.42
N PHE A 106 25.08 -26.18 -1.11
CA PHE A 106 23.95 -25.76 -0.27
C PHE A 106 23.86 -24.24 -0.13
N SER A 107 25.00 -23.54 -0.05
CA SER A 107 25.01 -22.08 -0.12
C SER A 107 24.43 -21.57 -1.45
N LEU A 108 24.90 -22.12 -2.58
CA LEU A 108 24.46 -21.71 -3.92
C LEU A 108 22.96 -21.97 -4.13
N THR A 109 22.45 -23.13 -3.72
CA THR A 109 21.02 -23.44 -3.82
C THR A 109 20.17 -22.51 -2.95
N ALA A 110 20.62 -22.15 -1.75
CA ALA A 110 19.95 -21.17 -0.91
C ALA A 110 19.90 -19.78 -1.56
N TRP A 111 21.00 -19.33 -2.20
CA TRP A 111 21.04 -18.08 -2.96
C TRP A 111 20.13 -18.10 -4.19
N CYS A 112 20.14 -19.19 -4.97
CA CYS A 112 19.24 -19.37 -6.10
C CYS A 112 17.77 -19.37 -5.68
N PHE A 113 17.43 -20.03 -4.56
CA PHE A 113 16.08 -20.00 -4.01
C PHE A 113 15.67 -18.59 -3.58
N LEU A 114 16.55 -17.84 -2.93
CA LEU A 114 16.30 -16.44 -2.55
C LEU A 114 16.00 -15.60 -3.79
N LEU A 115 16.82 -15.72 -4.84
CA LEU A 115 16.62 -15.04 -6.12
C LEU A 115 15.28 -15.40 -6.76
N TYR A 116 14.99 -16.70 -6.92
CA TYR A 116 13.71 -17.19 -7.43
C TYR A 116 12.53 -16.60 -6.65
N ARG A 117 12.59 -16.69 -5.32
CA ARG A 117 11.54 -16.18 -4.43
C ARG A 117 11.40 -14.68 -4.56
N SER A 118 12.49 -13.93 -4.76
CA SER A 118 12.44 -12.47 -4.92
C SER A 118 11.77 -12.04 -6.23
N ILE A 119 11.94 -12.80 -7.31
CA ILE A 119 11.33 -12.55 -8.62
C ILE A 119 9.85 -12.93 -8.61
N ALA A 120 9.53 -14.12 -8.09
CA ALA A 120 8.16 -14.65 -8.01
C ALA A 120 7.25 -13.85 -7.04
N ARG A 121 7.82 -12.99 -6.19
CA ARG A 121 7.11 -12.21 -5.15
C ARG A 121 6.36 -10.99 -5.66
N LYS A 122 6.48 -10.60 -6.94
CA LYS A 122 5.75 -9.47 -7.49
C LYS A 122 4.26 -9.80 -7.62
N LYS A 123 3.53 -9.74 -6.50
CA LYS A 123 2.07 -9.77 -6.49
C LYS A 123 1.59 -8.43 -7.01
N GLU A 124 0.98 -8.42 -8.18
CA GLU A 124 0.38 -7.23 -8.77
C GLU A 124 -0.81 -6.79 -7.92
N ILE A 125 -0.69 -5.64 -7.27
CA ILE A 125 -1.83 -4.96 -6.65
C ILE A 125 -2.67 -4.42 -7.81
N GLN A 126 -3.98 -4.65 -7.77
CA GLN A 126 -4.87 -4.08 -8.78
C GLN A 126 -5.05 -2.58 -8.52
N VAL A 127 -5.22 -1.82 -9.59
CA VAL A 127 -5.33 -0.37 -9.53
C VAL A 127 -6.80 0.00 -9.49
N VAL A 128 -7.13 1.06 -8.73
CA VAL A 128 -8.45 1.70 -8.72
C VAL A 128 -8.86 2.06 -10.15
N GLU A 129 -10.16 2.10 -10.43
CA GLU A 129 -10.65 2.44 -11.78
C GLU A 129 -10.11 3.83 -12.19
N PRO A 130 -9.70 4.00 -13.45
CA PRO A 130 -9.30 5.32 -13.92
C PRO A 130 -10.49 6.26 -13.82
N TYR A 131 -10.24 7.46 -13.30
CA TYR A 131 -11.28 8.47 -13.16
C TYR A 131 -11.81 8.88 -14.53
N ASP A 132 -13.10 8.69 -14.75
CA ASP A 132 -13.77 9.05 -15.99
C ASP A 132 -14.34 10.45 -15.86
N THR A 133 -13.84 11.37 -16.68
CA THR A 133 -14.30 12.78 -16.70
C THR A 133 -15.62 12.96 -17.45
N HIS A 134 -16.04 11.98 -18.25
CA HIS A 134 -17.26 12.03 -19.04
C HIS A 134 -18.49 11.47 -18.30
N VAL A 135 -18.28 10.72 -17.21
CA VAL A 135 -19.36 10.37 -16.29
C VAL A 135 -19.64 11.59 -15.42
N LEU A 136 -20.71 12.32 -15.75
CA LEU A 136 -21.13 13.49 -14.97
C LEU A 136 -21.25 13.11 -13.48
N PRO A 137 -20.76 13.95 -12.54
CA PRO A 137 -20.92 13.76 -11.10
C PRO A 137 -22.36 14.08 -10.65
N GLN A 138 -23.36 13.55 -11.34
CA GLN A 138 -24.75 13.57 -10.86
C GLN A 138 -24.90 12.43 -9.86
N ALA A 139 -24.86 12.77 -8.56
CA ALA A 139 -25.01 11.84 -7.44
C ALA A 139 -26.25 10.92 -7.56
N GLU A 140 -27.29 11.37 -8.26
CA GLU A 140 -28.55 10.64 -8.46
C GLU A 140 -28.48 9.53 -9.52
N GLY A 141 -27.53 9.61 -10.48
CA GLY A 141 -27.32 8.58 -11.51
C GLY A 141 -26.19 7.60 -11.20
N MET A 142 -25.43 7.84 -10.13
CA MET A 142 -24.27 7.02 -9.75
C MET A 142 -24.66 5.71 -9.07
N VAL A 143 -25.89 5.59 -8.59
CA VAL A 143 -26.32 4.55 -7.67
C VAL A 143 -27.27 3.59 -8.38
N GLY A 144 -26.83 2.35 -8.62
CA GLY A 144 -27.68 1.33 -9.21
C GLY A 144 -28.71 0.84 -8.20
N THR A 145 -30.00 0.95 -8.53
CA THR A 145 -31.12 0.48 -7.69
C THR A 145 -31.30 -1.04 -7.78
N VAL A 146 -30.30 -1.80 -7.36
CA VAL A 146 -30.39 -3.27 -7.31
C VAL A 146 -30.48 -3.71 -5.86
N GLY A 147 -31.65 -4.22 -5.46
CA GLY A 147 -31.89 -4.67 -4.08
C GLY A 147 -31.38 -6.08 -3.78
N THR A 148 -31.16 -6.92 -4.81
CA THR A 148 -30.85 -8.35 -4.62
C THR A 148 -29.59 -8.75 -5.36
N TRP A 149 -28.76 -9.56 -4.71
CA TRP A 149 -27.51 -10.05 -5.28
C TRP A 149 -27.68 -10.86 -6.58
N GLU A 150 -28.76 -11.61 -6.74
CA GLU A 150 -29.00 -12.39 -7.97
C GLU A 150 -29.17 -11.47 -9.18
N GLN A 151 -29.93 -10.38 -9.01
CA GLN A 151 -30.09 -9.34 -10.01
C GLN A 151 -28.77 -8.61 -10.29
N ALA A 152 -27.97 -8.37 -9.26
CA ALA A 152 -26.67 -7.73 -9.43
C ALA A 152 -25.70 -8.63 -10.22
N LEU A 153 -25.65 -9.92 -9.90
CA LEU A 153 -24.74 -10.87 -10.55
C LEU A 153 -25.18 -11.21 -11.99
N SER A 154 -26.48 -11.17 -12.29
CA SER A 154 -26.98 -11.37 -13.65
C SER A 154 -26.73 -10.15 -14.53
N SER A 155 -26.92 -8.94 -13.99
CA SER A 155 -26.81 -7.67 -14.72
C SER A 155 -25.36 -7.25 -14.95
N TYR A 156 -24.47 -7.50 -14.00
CA TYR A 156 -23.08 -7.04 -14.03
C TYR A 156 -22.10 -8.22 -14.17
N LYS A 157 -21.69 -8.49 -15.42
CA LYS A 157 -20.75 -9.57 -15.77
C LYS A 157 -19.42 -9.04 -16.32
N GLY A 158 -18.38 -9.86 -16.20
CA GLY A 158 -17.05 -9.58 -16.76
C GLY A 158 -16.42 -8.32 -16.16
N LYS A 159 -16.08 -7.34 -17.02
CA LYS A 159 -15.41 -6.09 -16.63
C LYS A 159 -16.26 -5.17 -15.74
N LYS A 160 -17.58 -5.35 -15.72
CA LYS A 160 -18.50 -4.56 -14.86
C LYS A 160 -18.57 -5.07 -13.43
N LYS A 161 -17.73 -6.03 -13.06
CA LYS A 161 -17.67 -6.62 -11.72
C LYS A 161 -16.25 -6.46 -11.19
N LYS A 162 -16.10 -5.73 -10.08
CA LYS A 162 -14.80 -5.38 -9.53
C LYS A 162 -14.67 -5.70 -8.05
N ASP A 163 -13.55 -6.34 -7.73
CA ASP A 163 -13.16 -6.70 -6.36
C ASP A 163 -12.34 -5.57 -5.74
N ILE A 164 -12.98 -4.73 -4.92
CA ILE A 164 -12.31 -3.56 -4.33
C ILE A 164 -11.26 -3.96 -3.29
N ALA A 165 -11.33 -5.17 -2.73
CA ALA A 165 -10.40 -5.62 -1.70
C ALA A 165 -8.96 -5.80 -2.24
N ARG A 166 -8.81 -5.90 -3.57
CA ARG A 166 -7.51 -6.01 -4.26
C ARG A 166 -6.87 -4.65 -4.55
N ASP A 167 -7.65 -3.59 -4.50
CA ASP A 167 -7.21 -2.21 -4.75
C ASP A 167 -6.72 -1.53 -3.45
N VAL A 168 -6.92 -2.20 -2.30
CA VAL A 168 -6.52 -1.71 -0.98
C VAL A 168 -5.03 -1.95 -0.74
N THR A 169 -4.33 -0.92 -0.26
CA THR A 169 -2.91 -1.02 0.11
C THR A 169 -2.69 -2.06 1.22
N PRO A 170 -1.52 -2.72 1.29
CA PRO A 170 -1.24 -3.68 2.35
C PRO A 170 -1.34 -3.12 3.77
N GLU A 171 -1.11 -1.82 3.94
CA GLU A 171 -1.26 -1.13 5.24
C GLU A 171 -2.74 -0.95 5.59
N ALA A 172 -3.55 -0.42 4.69
CA ALA A 172 -4.99 -0.26 4.89
C ALA A 172 -5.69 -1.61 5.11
N PHE A 173 -5.29 -2.64 4.37
CA PHE A 173 -5.82 -3.98 4.55
C PHE A 173 -5.51 -4.54 5.94
N ARG A 174 -4.30 -4.31 6.47
CA ARG A 174 -3.93 -4.70 7.85
C ARG A 174 -4.78 -3.98 8.89
N VAL A 175 -5.06 -2.69 8.69
CA VAL A 175 -5.93 -1.92 9.59
C VAL A 175 -7.32 -2.55 9.67
N ILE A 176 -7.90 -2.94 8.54
CA ILE A 176 -9.21 -3.61 8.51
C ILE A 176 -9.15 -4.95 9.25
N GLU A 177 -8.10 -5.75 9.04
CA GLU A 177 -7.91 -7.00 9.78
C GLU A 177 -7.72 -6.78 11.29
N ASP A 178 -6.98 -5.75 11.69
CA ASP A 178 -6.75 -5.41 13.10
C ASP A 178 -8.04 -4.95 13.78
N ALA A 179 -8.90 -4.21 13.08
CA ALA A 179 -10.22 -3.82 13.57
C ALA A 179 -11.11 -5.04 13.85
N VAL A 180 -11.14 -6.01 12.93
CA VAL A 180 -11.88 -7.27 13.09
C VAL A 180 -11.32 -8.10 14.26
N ILE A 181 -10.00 -8.21 14.37
CA ILE A 181 -9.35 -8.90 15.49
C ILE A 181 -9.68 -8.22 16.82
N LEU A 182 -9.70 -6.88 16.83
CA LEU A 182 -10.03 -6.11 18.03
C LEU A 182 -11.47 -6.38 18.47
N ALA A 183 -12.43 -6.34 17.54
CA ALA A 183 -13.83 -6.65 17.82
C ALA A 183 -13.99 -8.07 18.40
N HIS A 184 -13.30 -9.06 17.80
CA HIS A 184 -13.26 -10.42 18.33
C HIS A 184 -12.64 -10.52 19.72
N LYS A 185 -11.57 -9.76 20.00
CA LYS A 185 -10.93 -9.74 21.32
C LYS A 185 -11.84 -9.15 22.40
N LEU A 186 -12.61 -8.11 22.05
CA LEU A 186 -13.59 -7.47 22.93
C LEU A 186 -14.92 -8.23 23.02
N GLY A 187 -15.11 -9.27 22.20
CA GLY A 187 -16.36 -10.04 22.14
C GLY A 187 -17.54 -9.24 21.58
N ALA A 188 -17.29 -8.18 20.81
CA ALA A 188 -18.35 -7.35 20.23
C ALA A 188 -19.21 -8.15 19.24
N GLU A 189 -20.50 -7.79 19.13
CA GLU A 189 -21.45 -8.45 18.21
C GLU A 189 -21.12 -8.14 16.74
N SER A 190 -20.67 -6.92 16.46
CA SER A 190 -20.25 -6.50 15.13
C SER A 190 -19.02 -5.60 15.17
N VAL A 191 -18.30 -5.52 14.06
CA VAL A 191 -17.23 -4.54 13.88
C VAL A 191 -17.86 -3.18 13.69
N SER A 192 -17.74 -2.31 14.69
CA SER A 192 -18.24 -0.93 14.66
C SER A 192 -17.17 0.08 14.18
N PRO A 193 -17.56 1.31 13.79
CA PRO A 193 -16.62 2.35 13.37
C PRO A 193 -15.52 2.64 14.40
N TRP A 194 -15.81 2.53 15.71
CA TRP A 194 -14.81 2.71 16.77
C TRP A 194 -13.66 1.71 16.70
N HIS A 195 -13.94 0.45 16.33
CA HIS A 195 -12.92 -0.58 16.14
C HIS A 195 -11.99 -0.23 14.97
N VAL A 196 -12.56 0.25 13.86
CA VAL A 196 -11.81 0.72 12.70
C VAL A 196 -10.97 1.93 13.07
N PHE A 197 -11.52 2.88 13.83
CA PHE A 197 -10.78 4.07 14.25
C PHE A 197 -9.60 3.73 15.14
N HIS A 198 -9.78 2.85 16.13
CA HIS A 198 -8.69 2.37 16.96
C HIS A 198 -7.58 1.70 16.15
N ALA A 199 -7.94 0.87 15.16
CA ALA A 199 -6.98 0.21 14.29
C ALA A 199 -6.24 1.19 13.37
N LEU A 200 -6.93 2.22 12.83
CA LEU A 200 -6.32 3.30 12.06
C LEU A 200 -5.25 4.03 12.88
N LEU A 201 -5.53 4.30 14.16
CA LEU A 201 -4.57 4.89 15.08
C LEU A 201 -3.36 3.98 15.38
N GLY A 202 -3.30 2.75 14.88
CA GLY A 202 -2.10 1.91 14.90
C GLY A 202 -1.18 2.05 13.69
N SER A 203 -1.64 2.69 12.60
CA SER A 203 -0.87 2.87 11.36
C SER A 203 0.16 4.00 11.49
N SER A 204 1.34 3.83 10.88
CA SER A 204 2.38 4.88 10.84
C SER A 204 1.99 6.04 9.93
N SER A 205 1.26 5.76 8.85
CA SER A 205 0.73 6.79 7.95
C SER A 205 -0.26 7.70 8.69
N ILE A 206 -1.17 7.13 9.49
CA ILE A 206 -2.11 7.90 10.33
C ILE A 206 -1.42 8.60 11.48
N ALA A 207 -0.36 8.01 12.07
CA ALA A 207 0.48 8.70 13.04
C ALA A 207 0.97 10.05 12.50
N SER A 208 1.42 10.08 11.24
CA SER A 208 1.90 11.32 10.60
C SER A 208 0.80 12.36 10.41
N VAL A 209 -0.42 11.93 10.11
CA VAL A 209 -1.61 12.81 10.02
C VAL A 209 -1.90 13.45 11.38
N PHE A 210 -1.96 12.65 12.45
CA PHE A 210 -2.26 13.15 13.80
C PHE A 210 -1.16 14.08 14.34
N VAL A 211 0.12 13.78 14.07
CA VAL A 211 1.24 14.67 14.41
C VAL A 211 1.10 16.02 13.72
N ARG A 212 0.74 16.03 12.42
CA ARG A 212 0.52 17.26 11.64
C ARG A 212 -0.67 18.08 12.15
N LEU A 213 -1.70 17.41 12.69
CA LEU A 213 -2.85 18.04 13.33
C LEU A 213 -2.56 18.51 14.77
N GLY A 214 -1.35 18.26 15.31
CA GLY A 214 -0.99 18.61 16.68
C GLY A 214 -1.64 17.71 17.73
N LEU A 215 -2.10 16.51 17.36
CA LEU A 215 -2.83 15.59 18.22
C LEU A 215 -1.96 14.41 18.68
N PRO A 216 -1.91 14.10 19.98
CA PRO A 216 -1.14 12.97 20.49
C PRO A 216 -1.84 11.63 20.20
N GLN A 217 -1.43 10.96 19.12
CA GLN A 217 -1.98 9.69 18.64
C GLN A 217 -2.15 8.61 19.74
N LYS A 218 -1.11 8.36 20.56
CA LYS A 218 -1.18 7.31 21.61
C LYS A 218 -2.24 7.60 22.67
N LYS A 219 -2.38 8.86 23.07
CA LYS A 219 -3.42 9.28 24.03
C LYS A 219 -4.80 9.11 23.41
N MET A 220 -4.95 9.46 22.13
CA MET A 220 -6.18 9.26 21.39
C MET A 220 -6.55 7.78 21.32
N GLN A 221 -5.60 6.91 20.96
CA GLN A 221 -5.85 5.47 20.86
C GLN A 221 -6.37 4.87 22.18
N ALA A 222 -5.79 5.28 23.32
CA ALA A 222 -6.27 4.87 24.64
C ALA A 222 -7.70 5.37 24.94
N LEU A 223 -8.03 6.61 24.56
CA LEU A 223 -9.37 7.16 24.70
C LEU A 223 -10.38 6.38 23.84
N ILE A 224 -10.06 6.12 22.57
CA ILE A 224 -10.92 5.36 21.66
C ILE A 224 -11.14 3.92 22.14
N ALA A 225 -10.12 3.28 22.73
CA ALA A 225 -10.26 1.94 23.28
C ALA A 225 -11.38 1.84 24.35
N THR A 226 -11.68 2.93 25.06
CA THR A 226 -12.78 2.97 26.04
C THR A 226 -14.16 3.10 25.41
N LYS A 227 -14.24 3.59 24.16
CA LYS A 227 -15.48 3.78 23.40
C LYS A 227 -15.87 2.53 22.59
N CYS A 228 -14.95 1.58 22.41
CA CYS A 228 -15.25 0.32 21.74
C CYS A 228 -16.23 -0.52 22.58
N GLU A 229 -17.27 -1.03 21.92
CA GLU A 229 -18.24 -1.92 22.53
C GLU A 229 -17.58 -3.20 23.05
N LYS A 230 -18.00 -3.63 24.24
CA LYS A 230 -17.58 -4.89 24.85
C LYS A 230 -18.79 -5.80 24.92
N GLY A 231 -18.68 -6.98 24.32
CA GLY A 231 -19.76 -7.96 24.40
C GLY A 231 -19.59 -8.93 25.56
N THR A 232 -20.69 -9.55 25.94
CA THR A 232 -20.76 -10.51 27.05
C THR A 232 -20.37 -11.93 26.65
N THR A 233 -20.43 -12.26 25.35
CA THR A 233 -20.14 -13.61 24.83
C THR A 233 -19.15 -13.59 23.66
N LYS A 234 -18.21 -14.54 23.64
CA LYS A 234 -17.25 -14.67 22.54
C LYS A 234 -17.91 -15.38 21.36
N GLN A 235 -18.33 -14.62 20.37
CA GLN A 235 -18.87 -15.16 19.12
C GLN A 235 -17.77 -15.76 18.23
N SER A 236 -18.09 -16.85 17.53
CA SER A 236 -17.18 -17.55 16.59
C SER A 236 -16.89 -16.70 15.34
N SER A 237 -17.86 -15.91 14.89
CA SER A 237 -17.73 -14.98 13.77
C SER A 237 -18.34 -13.63 14.13
N VAL A 238 -17.58 -12.54 13.95
CA VAL A 238 -18.09 -11.18 14.15
C VAL A 238 -18.49 -10.61 12.79
N GLY A 239 -19.75 -10.17 12.68
CA GLY A 239 -20.27 -9.51 11.48
C GLY A 239 -19.69 -8.11 11.30
N ILE A 240 -19.78 -7.54 10.10
CA ILE A 240 -19.38 -6.15 9.85
C ILE A 240 -20.64 -5.30 9.89
N SER A 241 -20.63 -4.23 10.69
CA SER A 241 -21.77 -3.29 10.75
C SER A 241 -21.99 -2.60 9.39
N ASP A 242 -23.21 -2.16 9.14
CA ASP A 242 -23.55 -1.46 7.90
C ASP A 242 -22.73 -0.18 7.74
N ASP A 243 -22.47 0.56 8.84
CA ASP A 243 -21.58 1.72 8.82
C ASP A 243 -20.16 1.38 8.37
N VAL A 244 -19.60 0.25 8.85
CA VAL A 244 -18.26 -0.16 8.40
C VAL A 244 -18.26 -0.59 6.94
N GLN A 245 -19.34 -1.22 6.45
CA GLN A 245 -19.48 -1.49 5.02
C GLN A 245 -19.50 -0.19 4.21
N GLN A 246 -20.27 0.82 4.64
CA GLN A 246 -20.26 2.15 4.02
C GLN A 246 -18.84 2.74 4.01
N ILE A 247 -18.13 2.73 5.14
CA ILE A 247 -16.75 3.24 5.26
C ILE A 247 -15.81 2.60 4.23
N LEU A 248 -15.92 1.29 4.00
CA LEU A 248 -15.10 0.57 3.04
C LEU A 248 -15.40 0.98 1.59
N PHE A 249 -16.67 1.08 1.22
CA PHE A 249 -17.06 1.49 -0.13
C PHE A 249 -16.77 2.97 -0.37
N TYR A 250 -17.03 3.86 0.59
CA TYR A 250 -16.66 5.27 0.45
C TYR A 250 -15.16 5.50 0.40
N ALA A 251 -14.34 4.70 1.10
CA ALA A 251 -12.89 4.80 0.94
C ALA A 251 -12.47 4.51 -0.51
N TYR A 252 -13.15 3.57 -1.18
CA TYR A 252 -12.97 3.33 -2.60
C TYR A 252 -13.37 4.53 -3.46
N GLU A 253 -14.55 5.09 -3.20
CA GLU A 253 -15.06 6.27 -3.91
C GLU A 253 -14.12 7.46 -3.76
N TYR A 254 -13.60 7.72 -2.56
CA TYR A 254 -12.64 8.79 -2.35
C TYR A 254 -11.32 8.55 -3.08
N ALA A 255 -10.83 7.32 -3.13
CA ALA A 255 -9.65 6.99 -3.92
C ALA A 255 -9.89 7.26 -5.41
N TYR A 256 -11.07 6.88 -5.92
CA TYR A 256 -11.50 7.13 -7.29
C TYR A 256 -11.58 8.63 -7.60
N GLU A 257 -12.35 9.40 -6.82
CA GLU A 257 -12.50 10.85 -6.97
C GLU A 257 -11.16 11.59 -6.89
N SER A 258 -10.28 11.13 -6.01
CA SER A 258 -8.96 11.73 -5.79
C SER A 258 -7.89 11.22 -6.76
N LYS A 259 -8.29 10.43 -7.78
CA LYS A 259 -7.41 9.88 -8.83
C LYS A 259 -6.21 9.10 -8.26
N GLN A 260 -6.42 8.42 -7.13
CA GLN A 260 -5.40 7.60 -6.50
C GLN A 260 -5.34 6.22 -7.18
N GLU A 261 -4.15 5.64 -7.24
CA GLU A 261 -3.96 4.31 -7.83
C GLU A 261 -4.48 3.19 -6.90
N TYR A 262 -4.45 3.43 -5.59
CA TYR A 262 -4.80 2.45 -4.56
C TYR A 262 -5.66 3.11 -3.47
N VAL A 263 -6.35 2.31 -2.68
CA VAL A 263 -7.03 2.78 -1.46
C VAL A 263 -6.05 2.77 -0.30
N HIS A 264 -5.67 3.96 0.18
CA HIS A 264 -4.75 4.13 1.31
C HIS A 264 -5.53 4.25 2.63
N VAL A 265 -4.75 4.26 3.72
CA VAL A 265 -5.28 4.42 5.08
C VAL A 265 -5.95 5.80 5.26
N THR A 266 -5.52 6.79 4.48
CA THR A 266 -6.10 8.14 4.48
C THR A 266 -7.53 8.18 3.98
N GLU A 267 -7.87 7.43 2.94
CA GLU A 267 -9.25 7.36 2.44
C GLU A 267 -10.16 6.63 3.43
N LEU A 268 -9.65 5.60 4.12
CA LEU A 268 -10.35 4.95 5.22
C LEU A 268 -10.60 5.90 6.40
N LEU A 269 -9.64 6.75 6.75
CA LEU A 269 -9.83 7.76 7.80
C LEU A 269 -10.88 8.78 7.38
N LEU A 270 -10.80 9.30 6.14
CA LEU A 270 -11.74 10.28 5.63
C LEU A 270 -13.16 9.73 5.58
N SER A 271 -13.35 8.51 5.06
CA SER A 271 -14.66 7.87 5.00
C SER A 271 -15.21 7.58 6.39
N LEU A 272 -14.37 7.14 7.33
CA LEU A 272 -14.76 6.91 8.72
C LEU A 272 -15.26 8.18 9.42
N VAL A 273 -14.52 9.28 9.32
CA VAL A 273 -14.94 10.55 9.93
C VAL A 273 -16.25 11.01 9.31
N ARG A 274 -16.37 11.00 7.99
CA ARG A 274 -17.59 11.49 7.32
C ARG A 274 -18.82 10.57 7.45
N GLN A 275 -18.64 9.27 7.71
CA GLN A 275 -19.75 8.33 7.94
C GLN A 275 -20.29 8.42 9.38
N SER A 276 -19.41 8.57 10.38
CA SER A 276 -19.79 8.42 11.79
C SER A 276 -19.92 9.77 12.50
N VAL A 277 -21.16 10.19 12.79
CA VAL A 277 -21.45 11.45 13.52
C VAL A 277 -20.71 11.55 14.86
N PRO A 278 -20.68 10.51 15.74
CA PRO A 278 -19.93 10.58 17.00
C PRO A 278 -18.42 10.82 16.81
N ILE A 279 -17.85 10.36 15.70
CA ILE A 279 -16.44 10.59 15.39
C ILE A 279 -16.23 12.01 14.85
N GLN A 280 -17.19 12.56 14.11
CA GLN A 280 -17.14 13.98 13.68
C GLN A 280 -17.14 14.91 14.90
N GLU A 281 -18.06 14.68 15.84
CA GLU A 281 -18.14 15.42 17.10
C GLU A 281 -16.81 15.38 17.85
N LEU A 282 -16.19 14.20 17.95
CA LEU A 282 -14.87 14.08 18.55
C LEU A 282 -13.80 14.90 17.82
N PHE A 283 -13.80 14.94 16.48
CA PHE A 283 -12.85 15.78 15.74
C PHE A 283 -13.10 17.28 15.97
N TYR A 284 -14.36 17.70 16.09
CA TYR A 284 -14.70 19.09 16.44
C TYR A 284 -14.28 19.46 17.87
N ASP A 285 -14.47 18.57 18.85
CA ASP A 285 -13.99 18.76 20.22
C ASP A 285 -12.47 18.96 20.27
N LEU A 286 -11.75 18.31 19.33
CA LEU A 286 -10.31 18.44 19.13
C LEU A 286 -9.92 19.66 18.27
N LYS A 287 -10.88 20.50 17.90
CA LYS A 287 -10.71 21.69 17.04
C LYS A 287 -10.15 21.37 15.64
N VAL A 288 -10.45 20.17 15.13
CA VAL A 288 -10.09 19.72 13.78
C VAL A 288 -11.30 19.77 12.86
N ASP A 289 -11.31 20.76 11.97
CA ASP A 289 -12.36 20.94 10.97
C ASP A 289 -12.09 20.07 9.72
N ALA A 290 -13.12 19.89 8.88
CA ALA A 290 -13.02 19.11 7.66
C ALA A 290 -11.89 19.56 6.72
N HIS A 291 -11.72 20.87 6.52
CA HIS A 291 -10.63 21.40 5.71
C HIS A 291 -9.25 21.07 6.27
N LYS A 292 -9.07 21.12 7.59
CA LYS A 292 -7.77 20.81 8.20
C LYS A 292 -7.41 19.36 7.93
N LEU A 293 -8.37 18.44 8.12
CA LEU A 293 -8.17 17.03 7.84
C LEU A 293 -7.85 16.80 6.35
N LEU A 294 -8.65 17.38 5.44
CA LEU A 294 -8.45 17.25 3.99
C LEU A 294 -7.09 17.79 3.55
N ASN A 295 -6.66 18.96 4.05
CA ASN A 295 -5.37 19.55 3.70
C ASN A 295 -4.19 18.66 4.15
N VAL A 296 -4.31 18.01 5.31
CA VAL A 296 -3.26 17.08 5.79
C VAL A 296 -3.24 15.80 4.95
N ILE A 297 -4.41 15.29 4.55
CA ILE A 297 -4.52 14.14 3.65
C ILE A 297 -3.92 14.46 2.28
N GLU A 298 -4.26 15.60 1.68
CA GLU A 298 -3.70 16.05 0.40
C GLU A 298 -2.19 16.22 0.46
N TRP A 299 -1.69 16.80 1.56
CA TRP A 299 -0.24 16.90 1.75
C TRP A 299 0.44 15.53 1.75
N LEU A 300 -0.17 14.52 2.39
CA LEU A 300 0.37 13.15 2.42
C LEU A 300 0.36 12.52 1.01
N ARG A 301 -0.73 12.68 0.26
CA ARG A 301 -0.86 12.22 -1.13
C ARG A 301 0.20 12.84 -2.04
N ILE A 302 0.39 14.17 -1.96
CA ILE A 302 1.41 14.88 -2.74
C ILE A 302 2.80 14.35 -2.39
N ARG A 303 3.10 14.16 -1.10
CA ARG A 303 4.39 13.62 -0.65
C ARG A 303 4.67 12.22 -1.22
N GLU A 304 3.68 11.33 -1.18
CA GLU A 304 3.82 9.97 -1.73
C GLU A 304 4.03 10.00 -3.25
N ARG A 305 3.27 10.83 -3.96
CA ARG A 305 3.43 11.03 -5.41
C ARG A 305 4.83 11.53 -5.76
N LEU A 306 5.33 12.55 -5.06
CA LEU A 306 6.68 13.08 -5.26
C LEU A 306 7.75 12.01 -4.97
N GLN A 307 7.59 11.21 -3.92
CA GLN A 307 8.52 10.12 -3.61
C GLN A 307 8.53 9.06 -4.72
N LYS A 308 7.36 8.68 -5.23
CA LYS A 308 7.23 7.71 -6.33
C LYS A 308 7.87 8.24 -7.61
N GLN A 309 7.59 9.49 -7.96
CA GLN A 309 8.20 10.17 -9.11
C GLN A 309 9.71 10.24 -8.98
N HIS A 310 10.24 10.60 -7.80
CA HIS A 310 11.67 10.65 -7.55
C HIS A 310 12.35 9.28 -7.73
N ARG A 311 11.75 8.20 -7.22
CA ARG A 311 12.27 6.82 -7.43
C ARG A 311 12.23 6.40 -8.90
N ALA A 312 11.14 6.69 -9.60
CA ALA A 312 11.00 6.40 -11.03
C ALA A 312 12.06 7.16 -11.84
N PHE A 313 12.26 8.43 -11.49
CA PHE A 313 13.26 9.31 -12.09
C PHE A 313 14.68 8.78 -11.87
N GLN A 314 15.06 8.44 -10.63
CA GLN A 314 16.37 7.83 -10.33
C GLN A 314 16.62 6.53 -11.11
N LYS A 315 15.59 5.69 -11.26
CA LYS A 315 15.67 4.44 -12.04
C LYS A 315 15.84 4.70 -13.53
N ALA A 316 15.20 5.73 -14.08
CA ALA A 316 15.39 6.15 -15.47
C ALA A 316 16.80 6.74 -15.67
N ALA A 317 17.28 7.51 -14.69
CA ALA A 317 18.59 8.13 -14.72
C ALA A 317 19.74 7.12 -14.67
N SER A 318 19.60 6.01 -13.93
CA SER A 318 20.67 4.99 -13.82
C SER A 318 21.05 4.33 -15.14
N ARG A 319 20.18 4.39 -16.16
CA ARG A 319 20.43 3.86 -17.50
C ARG A 319 21.09 4.89 -18.43
N ARG A 320 21.26 6.13 -17.99
CA ARG A 320 21.88 7.21 -18.77
C ARG A 320 23.38 7.26 -18.46
N SER A 321 24.18 7.69 -19.45
CA SER A 321 25.63 7.92 -19.28
C SER A 321 25.91 8.83 -18.08
N LYS A 322 26.99 8.56 -17.34
CA LYS A 322 27.42 9.40 -16.21
C LYS A 322 28.04 10.74 -16.65
N TYR A 323 28.45 10.82 -17.90
CA TYR A 323 29.08 11.99 -18.49
C TYR A 323 28.04 12.97 -19.06
N GLY A 324 28.42 14.23 -19.21
CA GLY A 324 27.57 15.30 -19.75
C GLY A 324 27.31 15.16 -21.25
N LEU A 325 26.64 16.17 -21.81
CA LEU A 325 26.40 16.29 -23.24
C LEU A 325 27.69 16.44 -24.06
N ASP A 326 28.78 16.85 -23.40
CA ASP A 326 30.13 17.12 -23.90
C ASP A 326 30.92 15.90 -24.41
N LYS A 327 30.34 14.69 -24.36
CA LYS A 327 30.94 13.45 -24.90
C LYS A 327 30.14 12.77 -26.01
N ALA A 328 29.04 13.37 -26.47
CA ALA A 328 28.49 12.96 -27.76
C ALA A 328 29.55 13.25 -28.84
N MET A 329 29.69 12.40 -29.87
CA MET A 329 30.65 12.58 -30.98
C MET A 329 30.52 13.95 -31.69
N THR A 330 29.44 14.69 -31.42
CA THR A 330 29.09 16.00 -31.99
C THR A 330 29.25 17.17 -31.01
N ALA A 331 29.65 16.94 -29.76
CA ALA A 331 29.70 17.99 -28.75
C ALA A 331 31.09 18.64 -28.64
N VAL A 332 31.11 19.97 -28.57
CA VAL A 332 32.33 20.76 -28.34
C VAL A 332 32.62 20.82 -26.84
N ALA A 333 33.85 20.54 -26.43
CA ALA A 333 34.26 20.67 -25.03
C ALA A 333 34.25 22.14 -24.59
N THR A 334 33.66 22.44 -23.42
CA THR A 334 33.47 23.80 -22.89
C THR A 334 34.20 24.02 -21.55
N PRO A 335 35.54 23.91 -21.50
CA PRO A 335 36.30 23.94 -20.24
C PRO A 335 36.14 25.26 -19.46
N PHE A 336 36.07 26.40 -20.15
CA PHE A 336 35.91 27.71 -19.52
C PHE A 336 34.52 27.90 -18.91
N LEU A 337 33.46 27.45 -19.58
CA LEU A 337 32.10 27.53 -19.02
C LEU A 337 31.97 26.62 -17.79
N ASN A 338 32.57 25.44 -17.83
CA ASN A 338 32.54 24.46 -16.73
C ASN A 338 33.28 24.94 -15.48
N SER A 339 34.25 25.86 -15.59
CA SER A 339 34.94 26.41 -14.41
C SER A 339 34.14 27.49 -13.68
N PHE A 340 33.20 28.16 -14.36
CA PHE A 340 32.44 29.29 -13.79
C PHE A 340 30.94 29.03 -13.66
N SER A 341 30.42 27.91 -14.16
CA SER A 341 28.98 27.61 -14.15
C SER A 341 28.69 26.18 -13.69
N HIS A 342 27.44 25.94 -13.32
CA HIS A 342 26.93 24.61 -12.96
C HIS A 342 25.91 24.16 -14.00
N ASP A 343 26.12 22.97 -14.57
CA ASP A 343 25.16 22.37 -15.49
C ASP A 343 23.93 21.85 -14.72
N LEU A 344 22.86 22.66 -14.73
CA LEU A 344 21.58 22.31 -14.14
C LEU A 344 20.89 21.14 -14.86
N THR A 345 21.18 20.90 -16.15
CA THR A 345 20.59 19.76 -16.88
C THR A 345 21.18 18.44 -16.38
N LEU A 346 22.50 18.42 -16.12
CA LEU A 346 23.19 17.30 -15.50
C LEU A 346 22.75 17.12 -14.04
N ALA A 347 22.61 18.21 -13.28
CA ALA A 347 22.10 18.15 -11.91
C ALA A 347 20.65 17.60 -11.86
N ALA A 348 19.77 18.09 -12.74
CA ALA A 348 18.40 17.62 -12.89
C ALA A 348 18.37 16.12 -13.18
N LYS A 349 19.16 15.67 -14.16
CA LYS A 349 19.27 14.26 -14.57
C LYS A 349 19.62 13.31 -13.41
N PHE A 350 20.46 13.73 -12.47
CA PHE A 350 20.80 12.92 -11.29
C PHE A 350 19.88 13.15 -10.09
N GLY A 351 18.81 13.94 -10.25
CA GLY A 351 17.82 14.19 -9.21
C GLY A 351 18.37 15.06 -8.08
N ARG A 352 19.37 15.90 -8.37
CA ARG A 352 19.96 16.85 -7.41
C ARG A 352 19.15 18.14 -7.26
N LEU A 353 18.20 18.37 -8.16
CA LEU A 353 17.28 19.50 -8.08
C LEU A 353 15.98 19.06 -7.41
N GLU A 354 15.44 19.93 -6.56
CA GLU A 354 14.14 19.73 -5.95
C GLU A 354 13.03 19.97 -7.00
N PRO A 355 11.94 19.18 -6.97
CA PRO A 355 10.81 19.41 -7.86
C PRO A 355 10.11 20.73 -7.50
N CYS A 356 9.90 21.59 -8.50
CA CYS A 356 9.09 22.79 -8.35
C CYS A 356 7.60 22.39 -8.36
N VAL A 357 6.93 22.55 -7.22
CA VAL A 357 5.51 22.19 -7.06
C VAL A 357 4.63 23.41 -7.33
N ALA A 358 3.57 23.26 -8.13
CA ALA A 358 2.58 24.30 -8.39
C ALA A 358 3.14 25.56 -9.05
N ARG A 359 4.08 25.38 -9.98
CA ARG A 359 4.75 26.44 -10.77
C ARG A 359 4.67 26.19 -12.27
N GLU A 360 3.71 25.36 -12.71
CA GLU A 360 3.62 24.93 -14.10
C GLU A 360 3.37 26.10 -15.05
N LYS A 361 2.55 27.08 -14.64
CA LYS A 361 2.24 28.26 -15.46
C LYS A 361 3.47 29.14 -15.69
N GLU A 362 4.22 29.42 -14.63
CA GLU A 362 5.43 30.23 -14.70
C GLU A 362 6.52 29.53 -15.51
N ILE A 363 6.66 28.21 -15.35
CA ILE A 363 7.58 27.40 -16.15
C ILE A 363 7.18 27.42 -17.63
N ASP A 364 5.89 27.23 -17.94
CA ASP A 364 5.37 27.27 -19.31
C ASP A 364 5.58 28.64 -19.96
N GLU A 365 5.40 29.73 -19.19
CA GLU A 365 5.67 31.10 -19.66
C GLU A 365 7.16 31.32 -19.97
N ILE A 366 8.06 30.87 -19.09
CA ILE A 366 9.51 30.92 -19.34
C ILE A 366 9.86 30.18 -20.63
N PHE A 367 9.31 28.98 -20.85
CA PHE A 367 9.57 28.22 -22.08
C PHE A 367 9.00 28.91 -23.32
N ARG A 368 7.79 29.48 -23.26
CA ARG A 368 7.22 30.25 -24.39
C ARG A 368 8.10 31.42 -24.80
N ILE A 369 8.63 32.17 -23.83
CA ILE A 369 9.53 33.30 -24.10
C ILE A 369 10.84 32.83 -24.76
N ILE A 370 11.36 31.66 -24.36
CA ILE A 370 12.60 31.10 -24.89
C ILE A 370 12.39 30.50 -26.30
N GLU A 371 11.24 29.86 -26.55
CA GLU A 371 10.93 29.21 -27.82
C GLU A 371 10.56 30.21 -28.93
N GLY A 372 10.03 31.40 -28.56
CA GLY A 372 9.68 32.48 -29.48
C GLY A 372 8.21 32.51 -29.86
#